data_AF-A0A2L0CYL7-F1
#
_entry.id   AF-A0A2L0CYL7-F1
#
_cell.length_a   1.000
_cell.length_b   1.000
_cell.length_c   1.000
_cell.angle_alpha   90.00
_cell.angle_beta   90.00
_cell.angle_gamma   90.00
#
_symmetry.space_group_name_H-M   'P 1'
#
loop_
_entity.id
_entity.type
_entity.pdbx_description
1 polymer ?
#
loop_
_entity_poly.entity_id
_entity_poly.type
_entity_poly.pdbx_seq_one_letter_code
_entity_poly.pdbx_strand_id
1 'polypeptide(L)'
;VHRLWMNHPILSLSDLEVLKKTSHRNWSCHVLDGTFPVADGPTGLAKALQRLCEEAERESINHQLLVLSDRQGGAERVPISSLLVLGAIHHHLIETRRRMRVALIVETAEAREVHHICLLLGYGADAICPYLALELAASLREDSALDSAFNDDIIFQNYSQAVQTGIAK
;
A
#
# COMPACT_ATOMS: atom_id res chain seq x y z
N VAL A 1 18.93 -15.15 5.86
CA VAL A 1 17.82 -14.18 5.74
C VAL A 1 16.83 -14.73 4.73
N HIS A 2 15.58 -14.92 5.12
CA HIS A 2 14.52 -15.37 4.20
C HIS A 2 13.79 -14.15 3.65
N ARG A 3 13.54 -14.13 2.34
CA ARG A 3 12.88 -13.03 1.63
C ARG A 3 11.74 -13.59 0.79
N LEU A 4 10.61 -12.89 0.77
CA LEU A 4 9.61 -13.08 -0.28
C LEU A 4 10.11 -12.32 -1.50
N TRP A 5 10.10 -12.99 -2.64
CA TRP A 5 10.50 -12.40 -3.91
C TRP A 5 9.27 -12.28 -4.80
N MET A 6 9.09 -11.12 -5.41
CA MET A 6 8.00 -10.83 -6.32
C MET A 6 8.57 -10.47 -7.69
N ASN A 7 7.89 -10.85 -8.75
CA ASN A 7 8.32 -10.58 -10.12
C ASN A 7 8.24 -9.10 -10.47
N HIS A 8 7.30 -8.38 -9.86
CA HIS A 8 7.06 -6.96 -10.06
C HIS A 8 6.55 -6.33 -8.76
N PRO A 9 6.61 -4.98 -8.62
CA PRO A 9 6.24 -4.32 -7.38
C PRO A 9 4.72 -4.20 -7.14
N ILE A 10 3.89 -4.44 -8.16
CA ILE A 10 2.44 -4.30 -8.06
C ILE A 10 1.81 -5.56 -7.46
N LEU A 11 0.80 -5.39 -6.60
CA LEU A 11 0.02 -6.47 -6.01
C LEU A 11 -1.42 -6.42 -6.51
N SER A 12 -1.98 -7.59 -6.84
CA SER A 12 -3.42 -7.72 -7.03
C SER A 12 -4.15 -7.60 -5.69
N LEU A 13 -5.48 -7.41 -5.73
CA LEU A 13 -6.33 -7.43 -4.53
C LEU A 13 -6.19 -8.78 -3.79
N SER A 14 -6.16 -9.88 -4.54
CA SER A 14 -5.97 -11.23 -3.99
C SER A 14 -4.58 -11.43 -3.36
N ASP A 15 -3.51 -10.95 -4.01
CA ASP A 15 -2.15 -11.08 -3.46
C ASP A 15 -2.04 -10.36 -2.12
N LEU A 16 -2.61 -9.16 -2.03
CA LEU A 16 -2.60 -8.39 -0.79
C LEU A 16 -3.36 -9.11 0.33
N GLU A 17 -4.53 -9.68 0.05
CA GLU A 17 -5.29 -10.44 1.04
C GLU A 17 -4.55 -11.68 1.53
N VAL A 18 -3.82 -12.37 0.64
CA VAL A 18 -2.93 -13.48 1.01
C VAL A 18 -1.81 -12.99 1.93
N LEU A 19 -1.18 -11.85 1.62
CA LEU A 19 -0.12 -11.28 2.44
C LEU A 19 -0.61 -10.83 3.82
N LYS A 20 -1.80 -10.21 3.90
CA LYS A 20 -2.43 -9.81 5.17
C LYS A 20 -2.70 -11.01 6.08
N LYS A 21 -3.04 -12.16 5.50
CA LYS A 21 -3.36 -13.41 6.23
C LYS A 21 -2.20 -14.41 6.29
N THR A 22 -1.00 -13.99 5.90
CA THR A 22 0.15 -14.89 5.83
C THR A 22 0.47 -15.48 7.20
N SER A 23 0.78 -16.76 7.22
CA SER A 23 1.36 -17.50 8.35
C SER A 23 2.62 -18.27 7.93
N HIS A 24 3.08 -18.02 6.70
CA HIS A 24 4.23 -18.72 6.13
C HIS A 24 5.49 -18.38 6.94
N ARG A 25 6.15 -19.41 7.50
CA ARG A 25 7.37 -19.26 8.33
C ARG A 25 7.17 -18.38 9.57
N ASN A 26 5.97 -18.42 10.15
CA ASN A 26 5.57 -17.56 11.27
C ASN A 26 5.63 -16.06 10.94
N TRP A 27 5.62 -15.71 9.65
CA TRP A 27 5.47 -14.32 9.27
C TRP A 27 4.05 -13.87 9.53
N SER A 28 3.93 -12.61 9.90
CA SER A 28 2.66 -11.97 10.15
C SER A 28 2.68 -10.57 9.56
N CYS A 29 1.48 -10.07 9.31
CA CYS A 29 1.23 -8.75 8.78
C CYS A 29 0.51 -7.90 9.82
N HIS A 30 0.85 -6.62 9.91
CA HIS A 30 0.07 -5.61 10.63
C HIS A 30 -0.41 -4.54 9.66
N VAL A 31 -1.66 -4.12 9.79
CA VAL A 31 -2.24 -3.06 8.95
C VAL A 31 -2.22 -1.75 9.73
N LEU A 32 -1.54 -0.76 9.16
CA LEU A 32 -1.43 0.59 9.66
C LEU A 32 -2.52 1.44 8.98
N ASP A 33 -3.46 1.93 9.79
CA ASP A 33 -4.53 2.80 9.33
C ASP A 33 -4.01 4.23 9.05
N GLY A 34 -3.79 4.52 7.77
CA GLY A 34 -3.27 5.78 7.23
C GLY A 34 -4.27 6.93 7.23
N THR A 35 -5.28 6.90 8.09
CA THR A 35 -6.33 7.92 8.16
C THR A 35 -6.41 8.56 9.55
N PHE A 36 -7.12 9.69 9.66
CA PHE A 36 -7.40 10.34 10.94
C PHE A 36 -8.82 10.94 11.01
N PRO A 37 -9.40 11.14 12.20
CA PRO A 37 -10.75 11.70 12.33
C PRO A 37 -10.86 13.12 11.77
N VAL A 38 -11.93 13.39 11.02
CA VAL A 38 -12.24 14.75 10.52
C VAL A 38 -12.35 15.76 11.68
N ALA A 39 -12.85 15.31 12.83
CA ALA A 39 -13.02 16.13 14.03
C ALA A 39 -11.70 16.70 14.59
N ASP A 40 -10.54 16.10 14.27
CA ASP A 40 -9.23 16.58 14.74
C ASP A 40 -8.72 17.80 13.96
N GLY A 41 -9.38 18.14 12.85
CA GLY A 41 -9.06 19.27 11.99
C GLY A 41 -7.60 19.23 11.49
N PRO A 42 -7.00 20.40 11.19
CA PRO A 42 -5.63 20.48 10.64
C PRO A 42 -4.56 19.85 11.53
N THR A 43 -4.76 19.83 12.85
CA THR A 43 -3.80 19.23 13.79
C THR A 43 -3.79 17.71 13.76
N GLY A 44 -4.85 17.10 13.22
CA GLY A 44 -5.00 15.64 13.11
C GLY A 44 -3.91 15.01 12.26
N LEU A 45 -3.46 15.67 11.19
CA LEU A 45 -2.42 15.16 10.30
C LEU A 45 -1.10 14.89 11.03
N ALA A 46 -0.58 15.89 11.74
CA ALA A 46 0.70 15.77 12.44
C ALA A 46 0.64 14.69 13.54
N LYS A 47 -0.46 14.64 14.30
CA LYS A 47 -0.69 13.62 15.33
C LYS A 47 -0.78 12.22 14.73
N ALA A 48 -1.47 12.08 13.59
CA ALA A 48 -1.64 10.80 12.94
C ALA A 48 -0.34 10.28 12.33
N LEU A 49 0.50 11.14 11.74
CA LEU A 49 1.83 10.76 11.28
C LEU A 49 2.72 10.30 12.44
N GLN A 50 2.72 11.02 13.56
CA GLN A 50 3.46 10.59 14.75
C GLN A 50 2.96 9.24 15.26
N ARG A 51 1.64 9.07 15.40
CA ARG A 51 1.01 7.80 15.78
C ARG A 51 1.46 6.65 14.86
N LEU A 52 1.43 6.87 13.55
CA LEU A 52 1.79 5.87 12.56
C LEU A 52 3.27 5.48 12.63
N CYS A 53 4.17 6.43 12.85
CA CYS A 53 5.60 6.14 13.06
C CYS A 53 5.84 5.31 14.32
N GLU A 54 5.24 5.70 15.44
CA GLU A 54 5.36 4.98 16.72
C GLU A 54 4.74 3.58 16.65
N GLU A 55 3.58 3.46 16.00
CA GLU A 55 2.91 2.18 15.74
C GLU A 55 3.76 1.28 14.85
N ALA A 56 4.25 1.79 13.71
CA ALA A 56 5.11 1.04 12.81
C ALA A 56 6.39 0.54 13.50
N GLU A 57 7.02 1.37 14.34
CA GLU A 57 8.19 0.96 15.13
C GLU A 57 7.85 -0.18 16.07
N ARG A 58 6.77 -0.05 16.85
CA ARG A 58 6.34 -1.08 17.81
C ARG A 58 6.01 -2.39 17.11
N GLU A 59 5.22 -2.34 16.05
CA GLU A 59 4.76 -3.54 15.35
C GLU A 59 5.87 -4.19 14.50
N SER A 60 6.91 -3.44 14.11
CA SER A 60 8.10 -4.00 13.42
C SER A 60 8.88 -5.04 14.22
N ILE A 61 8.61 -5.15 15.52
CA ILE A 61 9.25 -6.15 16.39
C ILE A 61 8.67 -7.54 16.12
N ASN A 62 7.35 -7.63 15.93
CA ASN A 62 6.61 -8.89 15.87
C ASN A 62 6.13 -9.24 14.45
N HIS A 63 6.01 -8.25 13.58
CA HIS A 63 5.51 -8.41 12.22
C HIS A 63 6.65 -8.27 11.20
N GLN A 64 6.58 -9.04 10.12
CA GLN A 64 7.54 -8.95 9.00
C GLN A 64 6.98 -8.11 7.86
N LEU A 65 5.66 -7.91 7.81
CA LEU A 65 4.99 -7.09 6.82
C LEU A 65 4.19 -6.01 7.54
N LEU A 66 4.34 -4.76 7.09
CA LEU A 66 3.49 -3.65 7.51
C LEU A 66 2.76 -3.14 6.27
N VAL A 67 1.42 -3.17 6.30
CA VAL A 67 0.57 -2.65 5.23
C VAL A 67 0.07 -1.27 5.63
N LEU A 68 0.50 -0.24 4.91
CA LEU A 68 -0.02 1.11 5.04
C LEU A 68 -1.28 1.20 4.20
N SER A 69 -2.44 1.46 4.84
CA SER A 69 -3.73 1.42 4.17
C SER A 69 -4.51 2.71 4.34
N ASP A 70 -5.01 3.26 3.24
CA ASP A 70 -5.97 4.38 3.24
C ASP A 70 -7.44 3.93 3.12
N ARG A 71 -7.73 2.61 3.16
CA ARG A 71 -9.09 2.05 2.97
C ARG A 71 -10.15 2.56 3.94
N GLN A 72 -9.77 3.05 5.12
CA GLN A 72 -10.70 3.60 6.11
C GLN A 72 -11.15 5.04 5.78
N GLY A 73 -10.70 5.61 4.65
CA GLY A 73 -11.07 6.95 4.22
C GLY A 73 -12.57 7.07 3.95
N GLY A 74 -13.19 8.16 4.42
CA GLY A 74 -14.62 8.38 4.28
C GLY A 74 -15.09 9.68 4.93
N ALA A 75 -16.41 9.80 5.11
CA ALA A 75 -17.04 11.04 5.60
C ALA A 75 -16.53 11.50 6.98
N GLU A 76 -16.10 10.57 7.83
CA GLU A 76 -15.62 10.86 9.19
C GLU A 76 -14.10 10.70 9.34
N ARG A 77 -13.42 10.20 8.30
CA ARG A 77 -11.99 9.84 8.34
C ARG A 77 -11.27 10.38 7.12
N VAL A 78 -10.33 11.28 7.35
CA VAL A 78 -9.50 11.87 6.30
C VAL A 78 -8.35 10.92 5.97
N PRO A 79 -8.23 10.43 4.72
CA PRO A 79 -7.05 9.69 4.30
C PRO A 79 -5.84 10.64 4.23
N ILE A 80 -4.71 10.20 4.76
CA ILE A 80 -3.43 10.89 4.60
C ILE A 80 -2.82 10.40 3.29
N SER A 81 -2.14 11.30 2.57
CA SER A 81 -1.44 10.90 1.35
C SER A 81 -0.51 9.71 1.61
N SER A 82 -0.66 8.67 0.80
CA SER A 82 0.07 7.41 0.98
C SER A 82 1.58 7.59 0.85
N LEU A 83 2.02 8.52 0.00
CA LEU A 83 3.43 8.88 -0.13
C LEU A 83 3.97 9.54 1.16
N LEU A 84 3.17 10.40 1.79
CA LEU A 84 3.55 11.09 3.02
C LEU A 84 3.65 10.11 4.21
N VAL A 85 2.65 9.23 4.36
CA VAL A 85 2.67 8.18 5.39
C VAL A 85 3.86 7.25 5.18
N LEU A 86 4.08 6.80 3.94
CA LEU A 86 5.20 5.92 3.61
C LEU A 86 6.55 6.57 3.91
N GLY A 87 6.77 7.81 3.45
CA GLY A 87 8.03 8.51 3.68
C GLY A 87 8.31 8.71 5.17
N ALA A 88 7.32 9.13 5.94
CA ALA A 88 7.46 9.32 7.39
C ALA A 88 7.85 8.00 8.09
N ILE A 89 7.13 6.92 7.82
CA ILE A 89 7.40 5.60 8.42
C ILE A 89 8.74 5.05 7.95
N HIS A 90 9.05 5.16 6.66
CA HIS A 90 10.30 4.67 6.09
C HIS A 90 11.51 5.30 6.78
N HIS A 91 11.54 6.63 6.89
CA HIS A 91 12.63 7.35 7.54
C HIS A 91 12.68 7.08 9.04
N HIS A 92 11.55 7.09 9.74
CA HIS A 92 11.49 6.75 11.17
C HIS A 92 12.04 5.35 11.46
N LEU A 93 11.68 4.36 10.65
CA LEU A 93 12.20 2.98 10.78
C LEU A 93 13.69 2.87 10.45
N ILE A 94 14.25 3.74 9.60
CA ILE A 94 15.70 3.81 9.37
C ILE A 94 16.40 4.34 10.62
N GLU A 95 15.91 5.47 11.17
CA GLU A 95 16.49 6.13 12.35
C GLU A 95 16.48 5.20 13.57
N THR A 96 15.41 4.42 13.73
CA THR A 96 15.24 3.43 14.80
C THR A 96 15.86 2.06 14.49
N ARG A 97 16.55 1.92 13.35
CA ARG A 97 17.22 0.68 12.88
C ARG A 97 16.28 -0.52 12.74
N ARG A 98 15.01 -0.28 12.43
CA ARG A 98 13.97 -1.29 12.22
C ARG A 98 13.67 -1.59 10.76
N ARG A 99 13.99 -0.68 9.82
CA ARG A 99 13.58 -0.80 8.40
C ARG A 99 14.00 -2.10 7.72
N MET A 100 15.17 -2.66 8.07
CA MET A 100 15.67 -3.92 7.52
C MET A 100 14.91 -5.17 7.98
N ARG A 101 14.03 -5.06 8.99
CA ARG A 101 13.27 -6.18 9.56
C ARG A 101 11.89 -6.37 8.95
N VAL A 102 11.38 -5.36 8.27
CA VAL A 102 9.99 -5.31 7.78
C VAL A 102 9.94 -4.96 6.31
N ALA A 103 8.96 -5.53 5.60
CA ALA A 103 8.53 -5.04 4.31
C ALA A 103 7.40 -4.01 4.49
N LEU A 104 7.48 -2.90 3.77
CA LEU A 104 6.45 -1.86 3.72
C LEU A 104 5.62 -2.06 2.46
N ILE A 105 4.35 -2.40 2.63
CA ILE A 105 3.39 -2.60 1.55
C ILE A 105 2.41 -1.42 1.58
N VAL A 106 2.13 -0.83 0.42
CA VAL A 106 1.17 0.29 0.32
C VAL A 106 -0.12 -0.20 -0.31
N GLU A 107 -1.22 -0.12 0.43
CA GLU A 107 -2.59 -0.30 -0.06
C GLU A 107 -3.24 1.06 -0.20
N THR A 108 -3.42 1.55 -1.43
CA THR A 108 -3.85 2.94 -1.65
C THR A 108 -4.86 3.14 -2.77
N ALA A 109 -5.74 4.11 -2.56
CA ALA A 109 -6.64 4.66 -3.57
C ALA A 109 -5.98 5.73 -4.46
N GLU A 110 -4.85 6.31 -4.07
CA GLU A 110 -4.22 7.44 -4.76
C GLU A 110 -3.34 7.03 -5.95
N ALA A 111 -2.75 5.82 -5.88
CA ALA A 111 -1.84 5.35 -6.91
C ALA A 111 -2.60 4.88 -8.16
N ARG A 112 -2.31 5.51 -9.29
CA ARG A 112 -2.93 5.19 -10.59
C ARG A 112 -2.01 5.43 -11.79
N GLU A 113 -1.08 6.38 -11.66
CA GLU A 113 -0.11 6.72 -12.69
C GLU A 113 1.26 6.13 -12.38
N VAL A 114 2.04 5.85 -13.43
CA VAL A 114 3.43 5.34 -13.31
C VAL A 114 4.27 6.21 -12.37
N HIS A 115 4.11 7.53 -12.43
CA HIS A 115 4.81 8.46 -11.55
C HIS A 115 4.52 8.22 -10.07
N HIS A 116 3.26 7.96 -9.69
CA HIS A 116 2.90 7.64 -8.29
C HIS A 116 3.62 6.38 -7.83
N ILE A 117 3.65 5.35 -8.68
CA ILE A 117 4.35 4.10 -8.37
C ILE A 117 5.85 4.34 -8.21
N CYS A 118 6.49 5.07 -9.12
CA CYS A 118 7.91 5.41 -9.02
C CYS A 118 8.24 6.17 -7.73
N LEU A 119 7.40 7.13 -7.32
CA LEU A 119 7.59 7.87 -6.08
C LEU A 119 7.45 6.95 -4.85
N LEU A 120 6.41 6.12 -4.80
CA LEU A 120 6.22 5.18 -3.68
C LEU A 120 7.40 4.20 -3.56
N LEU A 121 7.88 3.65 -4.68
CA LEU A 121 9.08 2.80 -4.69
C LEU A 121 10.33 3.56 -4.24
N GLY A 122 10.52 4.78 -4.74
CA GLY A 122 11.66 5.64 -4.39
C GLY A 122 11.68 6.05 -2.91
N TYR A 123 10.50 6.18 -2.29
CA TYR A 123 10.33 6.45 -0.86
C TYR A 123 10.21 5.17 -0.01
N GLY A 124 10.48 4.01 -0.61
CA GLY A 124 10.80 2.79 0.11
C GLY A 124 9.64 1.85 0.35
N ALA A 125 8.60 1.87 -0.49
CA ALA A 125 7.65 0.78 -0.60
C ALA A 125 8.34 -0.46 -1.19
N ASP A 126 8.09 -1.63 -0.60
CA ASP A 126 8.53 -2.92 -1.13
C ASP A 126 7.48 -3.53 -2.08
N ALA A 127 6.21 -3.18 -1.92
CA ALA A 127 5.10 -3.59 -2.79
C ALA A 127 3.96 -2.56 -2.74
N ILE A 128 3.18 -2.46 -3.82
CA ILE A 128 2.08 -1.49 -3.94
C ILE A 128 0.83 -2.19 -4.49
N CYS A 129 -0.28 -2.10 -3.76
CA CYS A 129 -1.61 -2.47 -4.21
C CYS A 129 -2.44 -1.20 -4.47
N PRO A 130 -2.59 -0.78 -5.74
CA PRO A 130 -3.42 0.35 -6.11
C PRO A 130 -4.90 -0.08 -6.16
N TYR A 131 -5.48 -0.39 -5.00
CA TYR A 131 -6.76 -1.11 -4.93
C TYR A 131 -7.88 -0.38 -5.68
N LEU A 132 -7.97 0.95 -5.54
CA LEU A 132 -9.08 1.70 -6.15
C LEU A 132 -8.95 1.72 -7.68
N ALA A 133 -7.73 1.76 -8.23
CA ALA A 133 -7.54 1.68 -9.67
C ALA A 133 -8.02 0.33 -10.24
N LEU A 134 -7.76 -0.76 -9.51
CA LEU A 134 -8.20 -2.11 -9.88
C LEU A 134 -9.71 -2.29 -9.70
N GLU A 135 -10.26 -1.86 -8.56
CA GLU A 135 -11.70 -1.92 -8.27
C GLU A 135 -12.52 -1.04 -9.25
N LEU A 136 -12.01 0.15 -9.62
CA LEU A 136 -12.64 0.98 -10.65
C LEU A 136 -12.66 0.31 -12.02
N ALA A 137 -11.59 -0.38 -12.41
CA ALA A 137 -11.56 -1.12 -13.67
C ALA A 137 -12.59 -2.28 -13.65
N ALA A 138 -12.75 -2.97 -12.52
CA ALA A 138 -13.80 -3.98 -12.38
C ALA A 138 -15.21 -3.36 -12.46
N SER A 139 -15.44 -2.21 -11.81
CA SER A 139 -16.71 -1.48 -11.88
C SER A 139 -17.05 -0.99 -13.30
N LEU A 140 -16.06 -0.49 -14.06
CA LEU A 140 -16.28 -0.08 -15.46
C LEU A 140 -16.68 -1.25 -16.37
N ARG A 141 -16.25 -2.48 -16.06
CA ARG A 141 -16.71 -3.69 -16.74
C ARG A 141 -18.18 -4.00 -16.40
N GLU A 142 -18.57 -3.86 -15.14
CA GLU A 142 -19.96 -4.04 -14.70
C GLU A 142 -20.90 -3.03 -15.38
N ASP A 143 -20.44 -1.80 -15.56
CA ASP A 143 -21.15 -0.73 -16.26
C ASP A 143 -21.10 -0.86 -17.80
N SER A 144 -20.54 -1.96 -18.34
CA SER A 144 -20.36 -2.20 -19.79
C SER A 144 -19.52 -1.14 -20.52
N ALA A 145 -18.75 -0.33 -19.78
CA ALA A 145 -17.78 0.62 -20.34
C ALA A 145 -16.46 -0.07 -20.74
N LEU A 146 -16.16 -1.24 -20.18
CA LEU A 146 -15.10 -2.15 -20.60
C LEU A 146 -15.71 -3.46 -21.13
N ASP A 147 -15.03 -4.09 -22.09
CA ASP A 147 -15.44 -5.39 -22.61
C ASP A 147 -15.44 -6.44 -21.48
N SER A 148 -16.53 -7.20 -21.41
CA SER A 148 -16.70 -8.35 -20.51
C SER A 148 -15.56 -9.39 -20.58
N ALA A 149 -14.82 -9.43 -21.69
CA ALA A 149 -13.65 -10.29 -21.84
C ALA A 149 -12.49 -9.93 -20.88
N PHE A 150 -12.44 -8.69 -20.37
CA PHE A 150 -11.42 -8.25 -19.41
C PHE A 150 -11.78 -8.68 -17.98
N ASN A 151 -11.56 -9.95 -17.64
CA ASN A 151 -11.69 -10.44 -16.26
C ASN A 151 -10.65 -9.79 -15.31
N ASP A 152 -10.79 -9.99 -14.00
CA ASP A 152 -9.92 -9.33 -12.98
C ASP A 152 -8.44 -9.67 -13.16
N ASP A 153 -8.14 -10.91 -13.55
CA ASP A 153 -6.78 -11.35 -13.84
C ASP A 153 -6.19 -10.60 -15.03
N ILE A 154 -6.94 -10.49 -16.13
CA ILE A 154 -6.49 -9.77 -17.33
C ILE A 154 -6.32 -8.28 -17.03
N ILE A 155 -7.25 -7.67 -16.29
CA ILE A 155 -7.15 -6.26 -15.85
C ILE A 155 -5.86 -6.06 -15.07
N PHE A 156 -5.61 -6.90 -14.07
CA PHE A 156 -4.41 -6.83 -13.25
C PHE A 156 -3.13 -7.04 -14.06
N GLN A 157 -3.08 -8.05 -14.93
CA GLN A 157 -1.90 -8.34 -15.76
C GLN A 157 -1.59 -7.17 -16.71
N ASN A 158 -2.60 -6.62 -17.37
CA ASN A 158 -2.44 -5.47 -18.26
C ASN A 158 -1.97 -4.23 -17.49
N TYR A 159 -2.56 -3.95 -16.32
CA TYR A 159 -2.15 -2.84 -15.46
C TYR A 159 -0.71 -3.01 -14.99
N SER A 160 -0.37 -4.17 -14.45
CA SER A 160 0.96 -4.48 -13.94
C SER A 160 2.02 -4.38 -15.03
N GLN A 161 1.77 -4.92 -16.22
CA GLN A 161 2.67 -4.85 -17.36
C GLN A 161 2.87 -3.41 -17.86
N ALA A 162 1.81 -2.60 -17.89
CA ALA A 162 1.89 -1.20 -18.28
C ALA A 162 2.74 -0.40 -17.28
N VAL A 163 2.53 -0.63 -15.98
CA VAL A 163 3.33 -0.01 -14.91
C VAL A 163 4.79 -0.45 -14.99
N GLN A 164 5.06 -1.75 -15.14
CA GLN A 164 6.42 -2.28 -15.26
C GLN A 164 7.17 -1.66 -16.44
N THR A 165 6.51 -1.57 -17.60
CA THR A 165 7.06 -0.92 -18.79
C THR A 165 7.30 0.57 -18.54
N GLY A 166 6.40 1.24 -17.82
CA GLY A 166 6.52 2.65 -17.45
C GLY A 166 7.68 2.93 -16.50
N ILE A 167 7.90 2.08 -15.49
CA ILE A 167 9.01 2.20 -14.54
C ILE A 167 10.37 2.03 -15.24
N ALA A 168 10.44 1.20 -16.27
CA ALA A 168 11.68 0.91 -16.99
C ALA A 168 12.07 1.96 -18.05
N LYS A 169 11.27 3.00 -18.25
CA LYS A 169 11.55 4.12 -19.17
C LYS A 169 12.44 5.17 -18.52
#